data_AF-A0A7C6BLH0-F1
#
_entry.id   AF-A0A7C6BLH0-F1
#
_cell.length_a   1.000
_cell.length_b   1.000
_cell.length_c   1.000
_cell.angle_alpha   90.00
_cell.angle_beta   90.00
_cell.angle_gamma   90.00
#
_symmetry.space_group_name_H-M   'P 1'
#
loop_
_entity.id
_entity.type
_entity.pdbx_description
1 polymer ?
#
loop_
_entity_poly.entity_id
_entity_poly.type
_entity_poly.pdbx_seq_one_letter_code
_entity_poly.pdbx_strand_id
1 'polypeptide(L)'
;MAEINRTKNIITICVIILVLALIIWPFVYIFISSFKPLKEIMSRASFLPVEPTLKNYQTLLFARTPVRDFPRFLFNSLYVSVFTALFTLIISS
;
A
#
# COMPACT_ATOMS: atom_id res chain seq x y z
N MET A 1 -36.56 20.89 -10.17
CA MET A 1 -35.77 19.81 -10.77
C MET A 1 -34.39 20.37 -11.01
N ALA A 2 -33.35 19.83 -10.35
CA ALA A 2 -32.01 20.39 -10.45
C ALA A 2 -31.50 20.19 -11.89
N GLU A 3 -31.27 21.29 -12.60
CA GLU A 3 -30.50 21.32 -13.84
C GLU A 3 -29.10 20.83 -13.51
N ILE A 4 -28.92 19.52 -13.60
CA ILE A 4 -27.62 18.85 -13.49
C ILE A 4 -26.80 19.38 -14.66
N ASN A 5 -25.96 20.39 -14.39
CA ASN A 5 -25.02 20.97 -15.35
C ASN A 5 -24.02 19.88 -15.78
N ARG A 6 -24.40 19.06 -16.77
CA ARG A 6 -23.63 17.88 -17.24
C ARG A 6 -22.16 18.20 -17.47
N THR A 7 -21.84 19.36 -18.01
CA THR A 7 -20.47 19.82 -18.23
C THR A 7 -19.68 20.04 -16.93
N LYS A 8 -20.30 20.66 -15.91
CA LYS A 8 -19.66 20.82 -14.59
C LYS A 8 -19.43 19.47 -13.94
N ASN A 9 -20.37 18.53 -14.08
CA ASN A 9 -20.22 17.18 -13.54
C ASN A 9 -19.08 16.42 -14.22
N ILE A 10 -18.95 16.51 -15.55
CA ILE A 10 -17.84 15.87 -16.28
C ILE A 10 -16.50 16.44 -15.82
N ILE A 11 -16.39 17.76 -15.70
CA ILE A 11 -15.16 18.41 -15.21
C ILE A 11 -14.84 17.94 -13.79
N THR A 12 -15.82 17.93 -12.88
CA THR A 12 -15.65 17.43 -11.51
C THR A 12 -15.18 15.98 -11.50
N ILE A 13 -15.77 15.10 -12.32
CA ILE A 13 -15.38 13.69 -12.43
C ILE A 13 -13.94 13.57 -12.95
N CYS A 14 -13.58 14.30 -14.01
CA CYS A 14 -12.22 14.29 -14.56
C CYS A 14 -11.18 14.74 -13.52
N VAL A 15 -11.49 15.78 -12.73
CA VAL A 15 -10.63 16.25 -11.65
C VAL A 15 -10.50 15.20 -10.55
N ILE A 16 -11.61 14.57 -10.13
CA ILE A 16 -11.57 13.49 -9.14
C ILE A 16 -10.70 12.33 -9.62
N ILE A 17 -10.87 11.89 -10.88
CA ILE A 17 -10.07 10.81 -11.47
C ILE A 17 -8.58 11.19 -11.49
N LEU A 18 -8.25 12.42 -11.87
CA LEU A 18 -6.86 12.89 -11.89
C LEU A 18 -6.25 12.87 -10.47
N VAL A 19 -6.98 13.38 -9.47
CA VAL A 19 -6.53 13.38 -8.09
C VAL A 19 -6.33 11.95 -7.57
N LEU A 20 -7.29 11.05 -7.84
CA LEU A 20 -7.17 9.64 -7.47
C LEU A 20 -5.97 8.97 -8.16
N ALA A 21 -5.73 9.26 -9.44
CA ALA A 21 -4.58 8.72 -10.17
C ALA A 21 -3.26 9.18 -9.53
N LEU A 22 -3.15 10.46 -9.14
CA LEU A 22 -1.96 10.99 -8.45
C LEU A 22 -1.76 10.36 -7.07
N ILE A 23 -2.83 10.13 -6.32
CA ILE A 23 -2.77 9.46 -5.00
C ILE A 23 -2.37 8.00 -5.15
N ILE A 24 -2.90 7.30 -6.14
CA ILE A 24 -2.66 5.86 -6.37
C ILE A 24 -1.27 5.61 -6.96
N TRP A 25 -0.72 6.56 -7.73
CA TRP A 25 0.58 6.45 -8.40
C TRP A 25 1.72 5.91 -7.51
N PRO A 26 2.01 6.46 -6.31
CA PRO A 26 3.07 5.93 -5.44
C PRO A 26 2.79 4.49 -4.98
N PHE A 27 1.53 4.10 -4.76
CA PHE A 27 1.18 2.73 -4.38
C PHE A 27 1.45 1.74 -5.52
N VAL A 28 1.12 2.12 -6.75
CA VAL A 28 1.45 1.33 -7.94
C VAL A 28 2.95 1.16 -8.08
N TYR A 29 3.71 2.24 -7.86
CA TYR A 29 5.18 2.17 -7.89
C TYR A 29 5.74 1.22 -6.82
N ILE A 30 5.24 1.28 -5.58
CA ILE A 30 5.65 0.38 -4.49
C ILE A 30 5.30 -1.06 -4.82
N PHE A 31 4.09 -1.31 -5.34
CA PHE A 31 3.63 -2.64 -5.74
C PHE A 31 4.49 -3.24 -6.85
N ILE A 32 4.81 -2.47 -7.89
CA ILE A 32 5.70 -2.92 -8.97
C ILE A 32 7.12 -3.14 -8.44
N SER A 33 7.58 -2.28 -7.54
CA SER A 33 8.94 -2.35 -6.99
C SER A 33 9.14 -3.50 -6.00
N SER A 34 8.08 -4.06 -5.41
CA SER A 34 8.20 -5.23 -4.52
C SER A 34 8.73 -6.47 -5.24
N PHE A 35 8.54 -6.54 -6.57
CA PHE A 35 9.06 -7.61 -7.42
C PHE A 35 10.52 -7.38 -7.86
N LYS A 36 11.10 -6.18 -7.64
CA LYS A 36 12.47 -5.88 -8.06
C LYS A 36 13.50 -6.55 -7.14
N PRO A 37 14.56 -7.18 -7.67
CA PRO A 37 15.66 -7.68 -6.85
C PRO A 37 16.46 -6.53 -6.22
N LEU A 38 17.08 -6.77 -5.07
CA LEU A 38 17.81 -5.73 -4.31
C LEU A 38 18.85 -4.98 -5.17
N LYS A 39 19.57 -5.69 -6.05
CA LYS A 39 20.55 -5.11 -6.96
C LYS A 39 19.93 -4.10 -7.94
N GLU A 40 18.71 -4.35 -8.39
CA GLU A 40 17.99 -3.45 -9.30
C GLU A 40 17.54 -2.19 -8.55
N ILE A 41 16.97 -2.36 -7.35
CA ILE A 41 16.55 -1.24 -6.48
C ILE A 41 17.72 -0.31 -6.17
N MET A 42 18.92 -0.86 -5.95
CA MET A 42 20.12 -0.09 -5.59
C MET A 42 20.86 0.52 -6.78
N SER A 43 20.71 0.00 -8.01
CA SER A 43 21.50 0.44 -9.16
C SER A 43 20.73 1.25 -10.20
N ARG A 44 19.40 1.12 -10.28
CA ARG A 44 18.63 1.80 -11.33
C ARG A 44 17.25 2.25 -10.86
N ALA A 45 16.94 3.52 -11.09
CA ALA A 45 15.59 4.04 -10.98
C ALA A 45 14.77 3.70 -12.25
N SER A 46 14.42 2.41 -12.42
CA SER A 46 13.45 1.98 -13.45
C SER A 46 12.04 1.92 -12.86
N PHE A 47 11.02 2.27 -13.63
CA PHE A 47 9.62 2.12 -13.20
C PHE A 47 9.23 0.63 -13.16
N LEU A 48 9.45 -0.10 -14.25
CA LEU A 48 9.18 -1.54 -14.36
C LEU A 48 10.40 -2.38 -13.98
N PRO A 49 10.18 -3.57 -13.37
CA PRO A 49 11.24 -4.53 -13.07
C PRO A 49 11.83 -5.10 -14.37
N VAL A 50 13.15 -5.17 -14.46
CA VAL A 50 13.83 -5.86 -15.57
C VAL A 50 13.73 -7.38 -15.37
N GLU A 51 13.94 -7.84 -14.14
CA GLU A 51 13.87 -9.25 -13.77
C GLU A 51 12.93 -9.41 -12.55
N PRO A 52 11.62 -9.59 -12.75
CA PRO A 52 10.68 -9.74 -11.64
C PRO A 52 10.96 -11.01 -10.83
N THR A 53 11.01 -10.88 -9.50
CA THR A 53 11.28 -11.98 -8.58
C THR A 53 10.31 -11.99 -7.38
N LEU A 54 10.02 -13.19 -6.84
CA LEU A 54 9.24 -13.36 -5.61
C LEU A 54 10.12 -13.54 -4.36
N LYS A 55 11.44 -13.42 -4.52
CA LYS A 55 12.42 -13.66 -3.45
C LYS A 55 12.24 -12.71 -2.27
N ASN A 56 11.81 -11.47 -2.52
CA ASN A 56 11.51 -10.50 -1.46
C ASN A 56 10.38 -10.99 -0.55
N TYR A 57 9.29 -11.50 -1.13
CA TYR A 57 8.16 -12.05 -0.38
C TYR A 57 8.53 -13.31 0.40
N GLN A 58 9.29 -14.22 -0.21
CA GLN A 58 9.79 -15.41 0.49
C GLN A 58 10.68 -15.01 1.68
N THR A 59 11.58 -14.05 1.47
CA THR A 59 12.45 -13.55 2.54
C THR A 59 11.62 -12.86 3.63
N LEU A 60 10.60 -12.08 3.27
CA LEU A 60 9.73 -11.41 4.23
C LEU A 60 8.95 -12.43 5.08
N LEU A 61 8.37 -13.46 4.46
CA LEU A 61 7.49 -14.41 5.14
C LEU A 61 8.24 -15.51 5.89
N PHE A 62 9.43 -15.91 5.44
CA PHE A 62 10.15 -17.07 5.97
C PHE A 62 11.46 -16.74 6.69
N ALA A 63 12.05 -15.56 6.49
CA ALA A 63 13.19 -15.18 7.33
C ALA A 63 12.74 -15.07 8.79
N ARG A 64 13.52 -15.68 9.68
CA ARG A 64 13.34 -15.64 11.13
C ARG A 64 14.65 -15.18 11.74
N THR A 65 14.85 -13.87 11.79
CA THR A 65 15.95 -13.27 12.55
C THR A 65 15.38 -12.29 13.58
N PRO A 66 16.09 -11.99 14.68
CA PRO A 66 15.59 -11.07 15.71
C PRO A 66 15.14 -9.70 15.14
N VAL A 67 15.78 -9.26 14.06
CA VAL A 67 15.49 -8.00 13.36
C VAL A 67 14.50 -8.16 12.19
N ARG A 68 14.20 -9.38 11.75
CA ARG A 68 13.35 -9.66 10.58
C ARG A 68 12.46 -10.86 10.85
N ASP A 69 11.49 -10.69 11.74
CA ASP A 69 10.42 -11.66 12.00
C ASP A 69 9.06 -11.04 11.67
N PHE A 70 8.87 -10.76 10.38
CA PHE A 70 7.70 -10.03 9.89
C PHE A 70 6.36 -10.68 10.27
N PRO A 71 6.16 -12.01 10.20
CA PRO A 71 4.88 -12.61 10.59
C PRO A 71 4.56 -12.39 12.07
N ARG A 72 5.57 -12.46 12.95
CA ARG A 72 5.38 -12.16 14.37
C ARG A 72 5.06 -10.69 14.60
N PHE A 73 5.74 -9.77 13.91
CA PHE A 73 5.45 -8.35 14.00
C PHE A 73 4.03 -8.03 13.51
N LEU A 74 3.61 -8.61 12.40
CA LEU A 74 2.25 -8.45 11.87
C LEU A 74 1.20 -8.95 12.87
N PHE A 75 1.42 -10.13 13.45
CA PHE A 75 0.51 -10.68 14.46
C PHE A 75 0.43 -9.82 15.72
N ASN A 76 1.58 -9.38 16.24
CA ASN A 76 1.63 -8.50 17.41
C ASN A 76 0.91 -7.17 17.17
N SER A 77 1.15 -6.53 16.02
CA SER A 77 0.47 -5.29 15.65
C SER A 77 -1.04 -5.48 15.49
N LEU A 78 -1.46 -6.57 14.84
CA LEU A 78 -2.87 -6.90 14.70
C LEU A 78 -3.53 -7.09 16.08
N TYR A 79 -2.91 -7.91 16.94
CA TYR A 79 -3.38 -8.15 18.29
C TYR A 79 -3.57 -6.85 19.06
N VAL A 80 -2.52 -6.01 19.13
CA VAL A 80 -2.59 -4.73 19.86
C VAL A 80 -3.68 -3.83 19.27
N SER A 81 -3.73 -3.67 17.93
CA SER A 81 -4.72 -2.79 17.30
C SER A 81 -6.17 -3.22 17.55
N VAL A 82 -6.44 -4.53 17.54
CA VAL A 82 -7.78 -5.06 17.77
C VAL A 82 -8.20 -4.84 19.22
N PHE A 83 -7.34 -5.18 20.18
CA PHE A 83 -7.65 -4.97 21.59
C PHE A 83 -7.79 -3.48 21.92
N THR A 84 -6.93 -2.62 21.38
CA THR A 84 -7.07 -1.17 21.54
C THR A 84 -8.41 -0.69 20.99
N ALA A 85 -8.78 -1.06 19.76
CA ALA A 85 -10.06 -0.66 19.18
C ALA A 85 -11.27 -1.14 20.00
N LEU A 86 -11.24 -2.39 20.48
CA LEU A 86 -12.29 -2.94 21.33
C LEU A 86 -12.40 -2.22 22.67
N PHE A 87 -11.27 -2.00 23.36
CA PHE A 87 -11.27 -1.26 24.62
C PHE A 87 -11.71 0.18 24.44
N THR A 88 -11.27 0.86 23.37
CA THR A 88 -11.73 2.21 23.05
C THR A 88 -13.23 2.26 22.84
N LEU A 89 -13.81 1.28 22.12
CA LEU A 89 -15.25 1.22 21.92
C LEU A 89 -16.03 1.05 23.24
N ILE A 90 -15.55 0.17 24.12
CA ILE A 90 -16.19 -0.11 25.42
C ILE A 90 -16.04 1.07 26.39
N ILE A 91 -14.90 1.76 26.37
CA ILE A 91 -14.65 2.90 27.26
C ILE A 91 -15.35 4.17 26.77
N SER A 92 -15.48 4.33 25.44
CA SER A 92 -16.08 5.52 24.82
C SER A 92 -17.60 5.44 24.68
N SER A 93 -18.21 4.27 24.89
CA SER A 93 -19.67 4.09 24.98
C SER A 93 -20.20 4.50 26.34
#